data_AF-A0A3D0Q4H0-F1
#
_entry.id   AF-A0A3D0Q4H0-F1
#
_cell.length_a   1.000
_cell.length_b   1.000
_cell.length_c   1.000
_cell.angle_alpha   90.00
_cell.angle_beta   90.00
_cell.angle_gamma   90.00
#
_symmetry.space_group_name_H-M   'P 1'
#
loop_
_entity.id
_entity.type
_entity.pdbx_description
1 polymer ?
#
loop_
_entity_poly.entity_id
_entity_poly.type
_entity_poly.pdbx_seq_one_letter_code
_entity_poly.pdbx_strand_id
1 'polypeptide(L)'
;MDYHNIQVEWENPTVANFVDYVAFMESSPRPGVTLTHCKLNWRGAVFTYLYRVNRLQEDEAVAREDMLAIWQPNETWQHFIDKVKQHYQAESFSD
;
A
#
# COMPACT_ATOMS: atom_id res chain seq x y z
N MET A 1 -9.29 7.85 -18.74
CA MET A 1 -9.72 7.22 -17.49
C MET A 1 -8.90 5.96 -17.39
N ASP A 2 -7.74 6.03 -16.75
CA ASP A 2 -6.88 4.86 -16.59
C ASP A 2 -7.42 4.06 -15.41
N TYR A 3 -8.20 3.04 -15.72
CA TYR A 3 -8.68 2.08 -14.75
C TYR A 3 -7.68 0.92 -14.69
N HIS A 4 -6.92 0.85 -13.60
CA HIS A 4 -5.99 -0.25 -13.37
C HIS A 4 -6.55 -1.15 -12.26
N ASN A 5 -6.92 -2.37 -12.63
CA ASN A 5 -7.43 -3.35 -11.68
C ASN A 5 -6.29 -4.27 -11.23
N ILE A 6 -5.73 -3.97 -10.05
CA ILE A 6 -4.76 -4.86 -9.41
C ILE A 6 -5.56 -6.00 -8.77
N GLN A 7 -5.38 -7.22 -9.29
CA GLN A 7 -6.04 -8.40 -8.75
C GLN A 7 -5.35 -8.85 -7.46
N VAL A 8 -5.69 -8.17 -6.36
CA VAL A 8 -5.21 -8.55 -5.03
C VAL A 8 -6.11 -9.63 -4.45
N GLU A 9 -5.59 -10.86 -4.38
CA GLU A 9 -6.21 -11.97 -3.68
C GLU A 9 -6.28 -11.67 -2.18
N TRP A 10 -7.46 -11.83 -1.58
CA TRP A 10 -7.70 -11.44 -0.20
C TRP A 10 -6.91 -12.29 0.81
N GLU A 11 -6.79 -13.59 0.55
CA GLU A 11 -6.12 -14.55 1.44
C GLU A 11 -4.61 -14.65 1.17
N ASN A 12 -4.13 -14.07 0.07
CA ASN A 12 -2.73 -14.13 -0.33
C ASN A 12 -2.26 -12.84 -1.02
N PRO A 13 -2.27 -11.69 -0.32
CA PRO A 13 -1.67 -10.47 -0.83
C PRO A 13 -0.15 -10.62 -0.98
N THR A 14 0.40 -10.17 -2.11
CA THR A 14 1.82 -10.34 -2.47
C THR A 14 2.53 -8.98 -2.60
N VAL A 15 3.84 -8.96 -2.35
CA VAL A 15 4.66 -7.75 -2.50
C VAL A 15 4.59 -7.20 -3.94
N ALA A 16 4.52 -8.08 -4.95
CA ALA A 16 4.33 -7.69 -6.35
C ALA A 16 3.07 -6.85 -6.56
N ASN A 17 1.95 -7.22 -5.93
CA ASN A 17 0.71 -6.42 -6.00
C ASN A 17 0.92 -4.99 -5.49
N PHE A 18 1.76 -4.82 -4.46
CA PHE A 18 2.07 -3.50 -3.92
C PHE A 18 3.06 -2.73 -4.81
N VAL A 19 4.06 -3.39 -5.38
CA VAL A 19 4.99 -2.78 -6.34
C VAL A 19 4.24 -2.27 -7.57
N ASP A 20 3.30 -3.06 -8.11
CA ASP A 20 2.43 -2.64 -9.22
C ASP A 20 1.57 -1.43 -8.85
N TYR A 21 1.04 -1.40 -7.62
CA TYR A 21 0.31 -0.25 -7.10
C TYR A 21 1.16 1.02 -7.04
N VAL A 22 2.38 0.91 -6.50
CA VAL A 22 3.33 2.02 -6.42
C VAL A 22 3.66 2.54 -7.82
N ALA A 23 4.00 1.65 -8.75
CA ALA A 23 4.30 2.02 -10.14
C ALA A 23 3.10 2.71 -10.82
N PHE A 24 1.88 2.25 -10.56
CA PHE A 24 0.67 2.90 -11.05
C PHE A 24 0.49 4.30 -10.44
N MET A 25 0.69 4.45 -9.13
CA MET A 25 0.58 5.74 -8.43
C MET A 25 1.63 6.75 -8.92
N GLU A 26 2.86 6.30 -9.16
CA GLU A 26 3.97 7.13 -9.64
C GLU A 26 3.89 7.45 -11.14
N SER A 27 3.32 6.55 -11.95
CA SER A 27 3.16 6.75 -13.39
C SER A 27 2.02 7.72 -13.76
N SER A 28 1.15 8.08 -12.81
CA SER A 28 0.05 9.01 -13.06
C SER A 28 0.56 10.46 -13.13
N PRO A 29 0.54 11.11 -14.31
CA PRO A 29 1.22 12.39 -14.55
C PRO A 29 0.44 13.63 -14.09
N ARG A 30 -0.56 13.49 -13.20
CA ARG A 30 -1.43 14.61 -12.80
C ARG A 30 -1.49 14.76 -11.28
N PRO A 31 -1.30 15.98 -10.75
CA PRO A 31 -1.63 16.32 -9.37
C PRO A 31 -3.16 16.38 -9.25
N GLY A 32 -3.79 15.21 -9.14
CA GLY A 32 -5.21 15.04 -8.98
C GLY A 32 -5.45 13.87 -8.05
N VAL A 33 -6.37 14.01 -7.11
CA VAL A 33 -6.71 13.01 -6.09
C VAL A 33 -6.98 11.66 -6.77
N THR A 34 -6.01 10.76 -6.74
CA THR A 34 -6.20 9.38 -7.17
C THR A 34 -7.09 8.72 -6.14
N LEU A 35 -8.40 8.73 -6.40
CA LEU A 35 -9.39 8.04 -5.59
C LEU A 35 -9.23 6.53 -5.82
N THR A 36 -8.46 5.87 -4.97
CA THR A 36 -8.38 4.40 -4.93
C THR A 36 -9.68 3.86 -4.34
N HIS A 37 -10.75 3.77 -5.13
CA HIS A 37 -12.01 3.14 -4.73
C HIS A 37 -11.88 1.62 -4.82
N CYS A 38 -11.29 1.00 -3.79
CA CYS A 38 -11.39 -0.45 -3.63
C CYS A 38 -12.76 -0.78 -3.04
N LYS A 39 -13.47 -1.76 -3.63
CA LYS A 39 -14.87 -2.14 -3.33
C LYS A 39 -15.14 -2.59 -1.88
N LEU A 40 -14.10 -2.65 -1.04
CA LEU A 40 -14.11 -2.61 0.42
C LEU A 40 -12.84 -1.86 0.81
N ASN A 41 -12.95 -0.75 1.55
CA ASN A 41 -11.89 0.22 1.85
C ASN A 41 -10.64 -0.37 2.56
N TRP A 42 -10.64 -1.65 2.93
CA TRP A 42 -9.59 -2.32 3.69
C TRP A 42 -8.28 -2.49 2.91
N ARG A 43 -8.37 -3.00 1.67
CA ARG A 43 -7.19 -3.15 0.78
C ARG A 43 -6.57 -1.79 0.47
N GLY A 44 -7.43 -0.82 0.19
CA GLY A 44 -7.03 0.57 -0.04
C GLY A 44 -6.34 1.18 1.18
N ALA A 45 -6.84 0.94 2.40
CA ALA A 45 -6.23 1.44 3.62
C ALA A 45 -4.81 0.89 3.83
N VAL A 46 -4.61 -0.43 3.70
CA VAL A 46 -3.28 -1.04 3.85
C VAL A 46 -2.32 -0.55 2.77
N PHE A 47 -2.75 -0.51 1.51
CA PHE A 47 -1.90 -0.04 0.41
C PHE A 47 -1.56 1.44 0.54
N THR A 48 -2.52 2.27 0.97
CA THR A 48 -2.29 3.71 1.22
C THR A 48 -1.31 3.91 2.37
N TYR A 49 -1.47 3.17 3.47
CA TYR A 49 -0.54 3.17 4.59
C TYR A 49 0.88 2.83 4.15
N LEU A 50 1.05 1.69 3.46
CA LEU A 50 2.36 1.26 2.98
C LEU A 50 2.97 2.26 2.00
N TYR A 51 2.16 2.90 1.15
CA TYR A 51 2.64 3.94 0.24
C TYR A 51 3.12 5.19 0.98
N ARG A 52 2.37 5.67 1.97
CA ARG A 52 2.74 6.84 2.79
C ARG A 52 4.06 6.63 3.52
N VAL A 53 4.25 5.47 4.13
CA VAL A 53 5.48 5.17 4.89
C VAL A 53 6.67 4.95 3.97
N ASN A 54 6.54 4.12 2.92
CA ASN A 54 7.69 3.74 2.10
C ASN A 54 8.04 4.78 1.03
N ARG A 55 7.06 5.46 0.43
CA ARG A 55 7.29 6.40 -0.68
C ARG A 55 7.23 7.87 -0.27
N LEU A 56 6.28 8.24 0.59
CA LEU A 56 6.18 9.61 1.10
C LEU A 56 7.07 9.87 2.33
N GLN A 57 7.70 8.81 2.88
CA GLN A 57 8.55 8.87 4.08
C GLN A 57 7.82 9.55 5.26
N GLU A 58 6.50 9.35 5.33
CA GLU A 58 5.67 9.89 6.40
C GLU A 58 5.84 9.06 7.69
N ASP A 59 5.53 9.67 8.83
CA ASP A 59 5.58 9.01 10.12
C ASP A 59 4.71 7.75 10.14
N GLU A 60 5.34 6.60 10.40
CA GLU A 60 4.68 5.30 10.43
C GLU A 60 3.57 5.26 11.47
N ALA A 61 3.76 5.87 12.64
CA ALA A 61 2.76 5.85 13.70
C ALA A 61 1.48 6.55 13.24
N VAL A 62 1.60 7.71 12.59
CA VAL A 62 0.47 8.48 12.04
C VAL A 62 -0.22 7.69 10.94
N ALA A 63 0.54 7.20 9.95
CA ALA A 63 -0.03 6.46 8.83
C ALA A 63 -0.70 5.15 9.29
N ARG A 64 -0.15 4.49 10.32
CA ARG A 64 -0.70 3.27 10.92
C ARG A 64 -1.99 3.57 11.70
N GLU A 65 -2.06 4.67 12.45
CA GLU A 65 -3.28 5.07 13.14
C GLU A 65 -4.43 5.34 12.16
N ASP A 66 -4.15 6.04 11.06
CA ASP A 66 -5.14 6.28 10.00
C ASP A 66 -5.63 4.98 9.37
N MET A 67 -4.73 4.00 9.14
CA MET A 67 -5.12 2.67 8.68
C MET A 67 -6.01 1.97 9.69
N LEU A 68 -5.61 1.95 10.96
CA LEU A 68 -6.33 1.27 12.05
C LEU A 68 -7.71 1.87 12.31
N ALA A 69 -7.86 3.18 12.09
CA ALA A 69 -9.16 3.86 12.16
C ALA A 69 -10.14 3.38 11.08
N ILE A 70 -9.63 2.90 9.94
CA ILE A 70 -10.43 2.34 8.84
C ILE A 70 -10.61 0.83 9.01
N TRP A 71 -9.52 0.12 9.32
CA TRP A 71 -9.51 -1.33 9.43
C TRP A 71 -8.30 -1.86 10.21
N GLN A 72 -8.58 -2.82 11.10
CA GLN A 72 -7.53 -3.57 11.78
C GLN A 72 -7.15 -4.80 10.93
N PRO A 73 -5.90 -4.89 10.43
CA PRO A 73 -5.48 -6.01 9.60
C PRO A 73 -5.51 -7.31 10.40
N ASN A 74 -6.00 -8.37 9.76
CA ASN A 74 -5.89 -9.73 10.29
C ASN A 74 -4.46 -10.28 10.08
N GLU A 75 -4.19 -11.50 10.54
CA GLU A 75 -2.88 -12.14 10.46
C GLU A 75 -2.31 -12.16 9.03
N THR A 76 -3.13 -12.52 8.03
CA THR A 76 -2.73 -12.53 6.61
C THR A 76 -2.22 -11.17 6.15
N TRP A 77 -2.97 -10.11 6.46
CA TRP A 77 -2.65 -8.76 6.02
C TRP A 77 -1.52 -8.14 6.84
N GLN A 78 -1.41 -8.49 8.12
CA GLN A 78 -0.26 -8.13 8.95
C GLN A 78 1.03 -8.75 8.41
N HIS A 79 1.02 -10.04 8.07
CA HIS A 79 2.16 -10.71 7.44
C HIS A 79 2.55 -10.06 6.12
N PHE A 80 1.56 -9.60 5.35
CA PHE A 80 1.81 -8.86 4.11
C PHE A 80 2.44 -7.49 4.35
N ILE A 81 1.94 -6.73 5.33
CA ILE A 81 2.55 -5.45 5.75
C ILE A 81 4.01 -5.66 6.09
N ASP A 82 4.32 -6.67 6.91
CA ASP A 82 5.67 -6.95 7.36
C ASP A 82 6.59 -7.33 6.19
N LYS A 83 6.11 -8.17 5.26
CA LYS A 83 6.84 -8.53 4.04
C LYS A 83 7.15 -7.31 3.17
N VAL A 84 6.19 -6.40 2.99
CA VAL A 84 6.40 -5.18 2.21
C VAL A 84 7.42 -4.28 2.90
N LYS A 85 7.27 -4.02 4.20
CA LYS A 85 8.24 -3.21 4.95
C LYS A 85 9.65 -3.78 4.87
N GLN A 86 9.80 -5.10 5.01
CA GLN A 86 11.10 -5.77 4.89
C GLN A 86 11.71 -5.60 3.48
N HIS A 87 10.90 -5.72 2.44
CA HIS A 87 11.34 -5.53 1.05
C HIS A 87 11.90 -4.12 0.82
N TYR A 88 11.19 -3.08 1.28
CA TYR A 88 11.62 -1.68 1.12
C TYR A 88 12.77 -1.28 2.05
N GLN A 89 12.83 -1.84 3.26
CA GLN A 89 14.00 -1.65 4.13
C GLN A 89 15.26 -2.22 3.46
N ALA A 90 15.20 -3.41 2.87
CA ALA A 90 16.33 -4.01 2.16
C ALA A 90 16.79 -3.18 0.95
N GLU A 91 15.86 -2.55 0.22
CA GLU A 91 16.20 -1.62 -0.86
C GLU A 91 16.99 -0.40 -0.34
N SER A 92 16.58 0.19 0.79
CA SER A 92 17.26 1.35 1.37
C SER A 92 18.67 1.08 1.94
N PHE A 93 19.08 -0.18 2.12
CA PHE A 93 20.43 -0.56 2.56
C PHE A 93 21.37 -0.96 1.40
N SER A 94 20.91 -0.85 0.15
CA SER A 94 21.66 -1.29 -1.03
C SER A 94 22.40 -0.18 -1.78
N ASP A 95 22.44 1.05 -1.22
CA ASP A 95 23.23 2.21 -1.72
C ASP A 95 24.56 2.40 -0.95
#